data_AF-A0A314XVD1-F1
#
_entry.id   AF-A0A314XVD1-F1
#
_cell.length_a   1.000
_cell.length_b   1.000
_cell.length_c   1.000
_cell.angle_alpha   90.00
_cell.angle_beta   90.00
_cell.angle_gamma   90.00
#
_symmetry.space_group_name_H-M   'P 1'
#
loop_
_entity.id
_entity.type
_entity.pdbx_description
1 polymer ?
#
loop_
_entity_poly.entity_id
_entity_poly.type
_entity_poly.pdbx_seq_one_letter_code
_entity_poly.pdbx_strand_id
1 'polypeptide(L)'
;MFSKDPNALESGGGISFLTGSRNAKFSYGFSSFKGKRPSMEDYFEANISDVDGQMVAFFGVFDGHGGSRTAEYLKKNLFKNLSSHPDFIKDTKAAIAIPLSIDHKPDRSDERQRIEEAGGFIIWAGTWRVGGVLAVSRAFGDKVLKPFVVAEPEIQEEEIDGVDFIIIASDGLWNVISNKDAVALVQDIEDAEEASRKLIQEAFARGSSDNITCVVVQFDISE
;
A
#
# COMPACT_ATOMS: atom_id res chain seq x y z
N MET A 1 -8.18 -24.74 -20.11
CA MET A 1 -8.12 -23.68 -19.08
C MET A 1 -7.33 -24.23 -17.91
N PHE A 2 -6.08 -23.77 -17.73
CA PHE A 2 -5.32 -24.11 -16.53
C PHE A 2 -5.92 -23.30 -15.37
N SER A 3 -6.56 -23.98 -14.42
CA SER A 3 -6.90 -23.39 -13.13
C SER A 3 -5.58 -23.02 -12.46
N LYS A 4 -5.24 -21.72 -12.39
CA LYS A 4 -4.17 -21.26 -11.49
C LYS A 4 -4.54 -21.74 -10.08
N ASP A 5 -3.59 -22.33 -9.36
CA ASP A 5 -3.79 -22.68 -7.95
C ASP A 5 -4.12 -21.37 -7.20
N PRO A 6 -5.30 -21.25 -6.57
CA PRO A 6 -5.68 -20.04 -5.85
C PRO A 6 -4.80 -19.76 -4.62
N ASN A 7 -3.91 -20.68 -4.26
CA ASN A 7 -2.91 -20.52 -3.19
C ASN A 7 -1.50 -20.25 -3.73
N ALA A 8 -1.30 -20.21 -5.05
CA ALA A 8 0.00 -19.86 -5.59
C ALA A 8 0.34 -18.41 -5.26
N LEU A 9 1.60 -18.16 -4.93
CA LEU A 9 2.18 -16.82 -4.94
C LEU A 9 1.99 -16.23 -6.34
N GLU A 10 1.35 -15.07 -6.42
CA GLU A 10 1.35 -14.23 -7.63
C GLU A 10 2.54 -13.28 -7.54
N SER A 11 3.38 -13.23 -8.57
CA SER A 11 4.46 -12.25 -8.68
C SER A 11 4.65 -11.79 -10.13
N GLY A 12 5.29 -10.65 -10.29
CA GLY A 12 5.63 -10.06 -11.59
C GLY A 12 6.29 -8.69 -11.40
N GLY A 13 6.63 -8.05 -12.52
CA GLY A 13 7.27 -6.74 -12.48
C GLY A 13 7.47 -6.14 -13.86
N GLY A 14 8.18 -5.02 -13.90
CA GLY A 14 8.54 -4.33 -15.13
C GLY A 14 9.61 -3.28 -14.91
N ILE A 15 10.22 -2.85 -16.01
CA ILE A 15 11.13 -1.70 -16.04
C ILE A 15 10.41 -0.56 -16.74
N SER A 16 10.60 0.67 -16.28
CA SER A 16 9.92 1.84 -16.80
C SER A 16 10.81 3.08 -16.77
N PHE A 17 10.45 4.02 -17.64
CA PHE A 17 11.19 5.25 -17.86
C PHE A 17 10.18 6.40 -17.87
N LEU A 18 10.34 7.34 -16.94
CA LEU A 18 9.57 8.58 -16.94
C LEU A 18 10.38 9.65 -17.64
N THR A 19 9.81 10.17 -18.72
CA THR A 19 10.36 11.30 -19.47
C THR A 19 9.64 12.57 -19.03
N GLY A 20 10.40 13.59 -18.62
CA GLY A 20 9.86 14.85 -18.10
C GLY A 20 10.95 15.90 -17.88
N SER A 21 10.76 16.78 -16.89
CA SER A 21 11.77 17.76 -16.46
C SER A 21 13.03 17.12 -15.87
N ARG A 22 12.91 15.91 -15.32
CA ARG A 22 14.02 14.98 -15.05
C ARG A 22 13.66 13.62 -15.65
N ASN A 23 14.63 12.97 -16.26
CA ASN A 23 14.46 11.57 -16.68
C ASN A 23 14.69 10.69 -15.45
N ALA A 24 13.73 9.82 -15.16
CA ALA A 24 13.87 8.82 -14.10
C ALA A 24 13.68 7.43 -14.70
N LYS A 25 14.64 6.55 -14.43
CA LYS A 25 14.53 5.13 -14.76
C LYS A 25 14.27 4.38 -13.46
N PHE A 26 13.29 3.49 -13.48
CA PHE A 26 12.97 2.67 -12.33
C PHE A 26 12.52 1.28 -12.77
N SER A 27 12.70 0.29 -11.91
CA SER A 27 12.05 -1.02 -12.01
C SER A 27 11.00 -1.15 -10.90
N TYR A 28 10.04 -2.04 -11.08
CA TYR A 28 9.10 -2.39 -10.03
C TYR A 28 8.79 -3.87 -10.08
N GLY A 29 8.50 -4.42 -8.91
CA GLY A 29 8.09 -5.80 -8.74
C GLY A 29 6.98 -5.88 -7.71
N PHE A 30 6.10 -6.83 -7.87
CA PHE A 30 5.04 -7.11 -6.93
C PHE A 30 5.00 -8.59 -6.62
N SER A 31 4.55 -8.89 -5.41
CA SER A 31 4.21 -10.24 -4.98
C SER A 31 2.95 -10.19 -4.14
N SER A 32 2.13 -11.24 -4.20
CA SER A 32 0.86 -11.31 -3.50
C SER A 32 0.52 -12.76 -3.16
N PHE A 33 0.22 -13.03 -1.89
CA PHE A 33 0.05 -14.37 -1.34
C PHE A 33 -1.10 -14.41 -0.35
N LYS A 34 -2.05 -15.35 -0.56
CA LYS A 34 -3.21 -15.53 0.31
C LYS A 34 -2.83 -15.88 1.76
N GLY A 35 -1.68 -16.53 1.96
CA GLY A 35 -1.25 -16.98 3.27
C GLY A 35 -2.23 -17.98 3.88
N LYS A 36 -2.48 -17.84 5.18
CA LYS A 36 -3.35 -18.76 5.96
C LYS A 36 -4.83 -18.40 5.90
N ARG A 37 -5.19 -17.28 5.26
CA ARG A 37 -6.58 -16.82 5.18
C ARG A 37 -7.42 -17.70 4.25
N PRO A 38 -8.75 -17.80 4.49
CA PRO A 38 -9.64 -18.57 3.62
C PRO A 38 -9.78 -17.96 2.22
N SER A 39 -9.78 -16.63 2.12
CA SER A 39 -9.90 -15.84 0.89
C SER A 39 -8.70 -14.92 0.69
N MET A 40 -8.51 -14.49 -0.56
CA MET A 40 -7.62 -13.38 -0.92
C MET A 40 -8.48 -12.12 -1.09
N GLU A 41 -8.34 -11.15 -0.18
CA GLU A 41 -9.06 -9.88 -0.18
C GLU A 41 -8.15 -8.69 -0.54
N ASP A 42 -6.83 -8.90 -0.48
CA ASP A 42 -5.84 -7.95 -0.98
C ASP A 42 -5.88 -7.84 -2.52
N TYR A 43 -5.65 -6.62 -3.00
CA TYR A 43 -5.31 -6.33 -4.39
C TYR A 43 -4.13 -5.38 -4.46
N PHE A 44 -3.50 -5.30 -5.62
CA PHE A 44 -2.52 -4.26 -5.95
C PHE A 44 -2.77 -3.75 -7.37
N GLU A 45 -2.22 -2.57 -7.67
CA GLU A 45 -2.19 -1.99 -9.00
C GLU A 45 -0.85 -1.27 -9.23
N ALA A 46 -0.28 -1.43 -10.42
CA ALA A 46 0.88 -0.70 -10.90
C ALA A 46 0.53 -0.17 -12.30
N ASN A 47 0.46 1.15 -12.45
CA ASN A 47 0.02 1.79 -13.67
C ASN A 47 0.90 2.99 -14.01
N ILE A 48 1.20 3.18 -15.29
CA ILE A 48 1.91 4.36 -15.76
C ILE A 48 1.01 5.05 -16.77
N SER A 49 0.77 6.34 -16.55
CA SER A 49 -0.14 7.15 -17.35
C SER A 49 0.46 8.52 -17.63
N ASP A 50 0.10 9.10 -18.79
CA ASP A 50 0.32 10.52 -19.07
C ASP A 50 -0.81 11.33 -18.41
N VAL A 51 -0.46 12.31 -17.58
CA VAL A 51 -1.37 13.24 -16.91
C VAL A 51 -0.94 14.66 -17.25
N ASP A 52 -1.72 15.34 -18.08
CA ASP A 52 -1.44 16.71 -18.55
C ASP A 52 -0.02 16.89 -19.14
N GLY A 53 0.47 15.89 -19.89
CA GLY A 53 1.79 15.91 -20.51
C GLY A 53 2.94 15.55 -19.55
N GLN A 54 2.63 15.08 -18.35
CA GLN A 54 3.58 14.53 -17.38
C GLN A 54 3.37 13.03 -17.22
N MET A 55 4.45 12.25 -17.37
CA MET A 55 4.40 10.82 -17.11
C MET A 55 4.35 10.57 -15.60
N VAL A 56 3.28 9.92 -15.14
CA VAL A 56 3.05 9.59 -13.72
C VAL A 56 2.98 8.07 -13.55
N ALA A 57 3.72 7.54 -12.59
CA ALA A 57 3.62 6.14 -12.17
C ALA A 57 2.81 6.05 -10.87
N PHE A 58 1.77 5.23 -10.89
CA PHE A 58 0.90 4.93 -9.77
C PHE A 58 1.14 3.50 -9.27
N PHE A 59 1.38 3.37 -7.97
CA PHE A 59 1.51 2.07 -7.29
C PHE A 59 0.60 2.05 -6.07
N GLY A 60 -0.09 0.95 -5.83
CA GLY A 60 -0.99 0.84 -4.69
C GLY A 60 -1.24 -0.60 -4.26
N VAL A 61 -1.41 -0.78 -2.95
CA VAL A 61 -1.88 -2.00 -2.31
C VAL A 61 -3.18 -1.69 -1.59
N PHE A 62 -4.17 -2.56 -1.76
CA PHE A 62 -5.52 -2.42 -1.23
C PHE A 62 -5.81 -3.64 -0.36
N ASP A 63 -5.66 -3.48 0.94
CA ASP A 63 -5.98 -4.48 1.96
C ASP A 63 -7.50 -4.51 2.19
N GLY A 64 -8.14 -5.62 1.81
CA GLY A 64 -9.58 -5.77 1.86
C GLY A 64 -10.06 -6.37 3.18
N HIS A 65 -11.18 -5.89 3.70
CA HIS A 65 -11.82 -6.47 4.89
C HIS A 65 -13.33 -6.65 4.69
N GLY A 66 -13.86 -7.75 5.25
CA GLY A 66 -15.28 -8.08 5.14
C GLY A 66 -15.70 -8.43 3.71
N GLY A 67 -14.76 -8.87 2.88
CA GLY A 67 -14.94 -9.16 1.46
C GLY A 67 -14.04 -8.31 0.55
N SER A 68 -13.73 -8.86 -0.62
CA SER A 68 -12.74 -8.31 -1.54
C SER A 68 -13.24 -7.18 -2.46
N ARG A 69 -14.56 -6.90 -2.47
CA ARG A 69 -15.22 -6.05 -3.48
C ARG A 69 -14.74 -4.59 -3.48
N THR A 70 -14.52 -4.00 -2.31
CA THR A 70 -14.05 -2.61 -2.21
C THR A 70 -12.64 -2.49 -2.77
N ALA A 71 -11.74 -3.39 -2.36
CA ALA A 71 -10.35 -3.42 -2.84
C ALA A 71 -10.29 -3.70 -4.36
N GLU A 72 -11.12 -4.62 -4.87
CA GLU A 72 -11.23 -4.89 -6.31
C GLU A 72 -11.73 -3.66 -7.09
N TYR A 73 -12.69 -2.92 -6.53
CA TYR A 73 -13.18 -1.69 -7.14
C TYR A 73 -12.10 -0.60 -7.17
N LEU A 74 -11.35 -0.43 -6.07
CA LEU A 74 -10.26 0.54 -5.99
C LEU A 74 -9.16 0.24 -7.00
N LYS A 75 -8.72 -1.02 -7.11
CA LYS A 75 -7.77 -1.47 -8.13
C LYS A 75 -8.14 -0.96 -9.52
N LYS A 76 -9.43 -1.08 -9.89
CA LYS A 76 -9.91 -0.74 -11.24
C LYS A 76 -10.13 0.76 -11.48
N ASN A 77 -10.36 1.54 -10.43
CA ASN A 77 -10.92 2.89 -10.58
C ASN A 77 -10.12 4.01 -9.91
N LEU A 78 -9.32 3.72 -8.86
CA LEU A 78 -8.68 4.77 -8.08
C LEU A 78 -7.72 5.61 -8.93
N PHE A 79 -6.74 4.98 -9.58
CA PHE A 79 -5.75 5.71 -10.39
C PHE A 79 -6.37 6.36 -11.62
N LYS A 80 -7.41 5.75 -12.21
CA LYS A 80 -8.19 6.40 -13.27
C LYS A 80 -8.86 7.68 -12.78
N ASN A 81 -9.45 7.66 -11.59
CA ASN A 81 -10.12 8.83 -11.04
C ASN A 81 -9.11 9.92 -10.65
N LEU A 82 -7.97 9.54 -10.07
CA LEU A 82 -6.90 10.48 -9.69
C LEU A 82 -6.27 11.16 -10.92
N SER A 83 -5.86 10.37 -11.92
CA SER A 83 -5.26 10.86 -13.16
C SER A 83 -6.18 11.80 -13.96
N SER A 84 -7.49 11.67 -13.77
CA SER A 84 -8.48 12.53 -14.44
C SER A 84 -8.87 13.77 -13.61
N HIS A 85 -8.33 13.95 -12.40
CA HIS A 85 -8.71 15.06 -11.52
C HIS A 85 -7.96 16.35 -11.89
N PRO A 86 -8.66 17.49 -12.11
CA PRO A 86 -8.05 18.71 -12.67
C PRO A 86 -7.04 19.41 -11.74
N ASP A 87 -6.97 19.02 -10.48
CA ASP A 87 -6.05 19.56 -9.48
C ASP A 87 -4.96 18.57 -9.04
N PHE A 88 -4.87 17.40 -9.69
CA PHE A 88 -3.95 16.32 -9.26
C PHE A 88 -2.47 16.74 -9.20
N ILE A 89 -2.03 17.68 -10.05
CA ILE A 89 -0.62 18.08 -10.21
C ILE A 89 -0.24 19.34 -9.39
N LYS A 90 -1.15 19.94 -8.62
CA LYS A 90 -1.01 21.37 -8.26
C LYS A 90 -0.28 21.73 -6.97
N ASP A 91 -0.15 20.87 -5.97
CA ASP A 91 0.59 21.26 -4.75
C ASP A 91 0.82 20.11 -3.78
N THR A 92 2.08 19.85 -3.52
CA THR A 92 2.45 18.73 -2.69
C THR A 92 4.00 18.72 -2.45
N LYS A 93 4.43 18.53 -1.18
CA LYS A 93 5.85 18.64 -0.73
C LYS A 93 6.19 18.00 0.64
N ALA A 94 7.47 17.55 0.72
CA ALA A 94 8.45 17.36 1.83
C ALA A 94 8.74 16.01 2.61
N ALA A 95 9.90 15.42 2.23
CA ALA A 95 11.08 14.72 2.86
C ALA A 95 11.20 13.17 3.28
N ILE A 96 12.15 12.48 2.60
CA ILE A 96 12.60 11.04 2.56
C ILE A 96 13.15 10.37 3.84
N ALA A 97 13.09 9.01 3.83
CA ALA A 97 13.63 7.98 4.75
C ALA A 97 12.87 7.82 6.07
N ILE A 98 11.59 8.14 5.99
CA ILE A 98 10.59 8.12 7.05
C ILE A 98 9.52 7.12 6.60
N PRO A 99 8.79 6.44 7.51
CA PRO A 99 7.51 5.85 7.13
C PRO A 99 6.70 6.89 6.34
N LEU A 100 6.52 6.67 5.02
CA LEU A 100 5.80 7.60 4.15
C LEU A 100 4.29 7.67 4.49
N SER A 101 3.87 6.78 5.39
CA SER A 101 2.56 6.77 6.00
C SER A 101 2.68 6.40 7.48
N ILE A 102 1.73 6.89 8.27
CA ILE A 102 1.52 6.48 9.66
C ILE A 102 0.18 5.77 9.69
N ASP A 103 0.16 4.51 10.14
CA ASP A 103 -1.07 3.72 10.22
C ASP A 103 -2.21 4.49 10.90
N HIS A 104 -3.35 4.56 10.22
CA HIS A 104 -4.59 5.08 10.78
C HIS A 104 -5.22 4.04 11.73
N LYS A 105 -4.55 3.79 12.87
CA LYS A 105 -5.07 2.92 13.92
C LYS A 105 -6.02 3.68 14.84
N PRO A 106 -7.07 3.02 15.38
CA PRO A 106 -8.04 3.68 16.24
C PRO A 106 -7.46 4.29 17.53
N ASP A 107 -6.29 3.87 17.99
CA ASP A 107 -5.61 4.42 19.17
C ASP A 107 -4.61 5.54 18.88
N ARG A 108 -4.39 5.88 17.61
CA ARG A 108 -3.64 7.09 17.24
C ARG A 108 -4.38 8.31 17.80
N SER A 109 -3.67 9.20 18.50
CA SER A 109 -4.31 10.20 19.37
C SER A 109 -5.29 11.13 18.63
N ASP A 110 -4.92 11.60 17.44
CA ASP A 110 -5.76 12.44 16.58
C ASP A 110 -6.97 11.67 16.02
N GLU A 111 -6.77 10.43 15.58
CA GLU A 111 -7.85 9.57 15.08
C GLU A 111 -8.85 9.21 16.17
N ARG A 112 -8.34 8.86 17.35
CA ARG A 112 -9.16 8.59 18.54
C ARG A 112 -10.01 9.79 18.91
N GLN A 113 -9.38 10.96 19.01
CA GLN A 113 -10.07 12.21 19.31
C GLN A 113 -11.17 12.47 18.27
N ARG A 114 -10.85 12.39 16.97
CA ARG A 114 -11.82 12.57 15.88
C ARG A 114 -13.01 11.62 15.98
N ILE A 115 -12.76 10.34 16.29
CA ILE A 115 -13.81 9.32 16.45
C ILE A 115 -14.72 9.65 17.63
N GLU A 116 -14.13 9.97 18.79
CA GLU A 116 -14.86 10.26 20.03
C GLU A 116 -15.66 11.58 19.92
N GLU A 117 -15.09 12.62 19.30
CA GLU A 117 -15.78 13.89 19.01
C GLU A 117 -16.96 13.73 18.04
N ALA A 118 -16.87 12.78 17.11
CA ALA A 118 -17.98 12.42 16.22
C ALA A 118 -19.08 11.61 16.93
N GLY A 119 -18.92 11.28 18.22
CA GLY A 119 -19.85 10.45 19.00
C GLY A 119 -19.63 8.94 18.83
N GLY A 120 -18.53 8.54 18.20
CA GLY A 120 -18.08 7.15 18.11
C GLY A 120 -17.39 6.70 19.40
N PHE A 121 -17.03 5.42 19.45
CA PHE A 121 -16.29 4.86 20.57
C PHE A 121 -15.27 3.83 20.08
N ILE A 122 -14.24 3.59 20.89
CA ILE A 122 -13.16 2.64 20.61
C ILE A 122 -13.09 1.61 21.74
N ILE A 123 -13.00 0.33 21.38
CA ILE A 123 -12.90 -0.79 22.33
C ILE A 123 -11.63 -1.58 22.06
N TRP A 124 -10.94 -1.98 23.13
CA TRP A 124 -9.89 -2.99 23.05
C TRP A 124 -10.48 -4.40 23.01
N ALA A 125 -10.26 -5.13 21.93
CA ALA A 125 -10.66 -6.53 21.76
C ALA A 125 -9.57 -7.29 20.96
N GLY A 126 -8.44 -7.55 21.63
CA GLY A 126 -7.21 -8.08 21.02
C GLY A 126 -6.43 -7.04 20.20
N THR A 127 -7.13 -6.07 19.61
CA THR A 127 -6.61 -4.82 19.04
C THR A 127 -7.65 -3.72 19.26
N TRP A 128 -7.28 -2.45 19.07
CA TRP A 128 -8.19 -1.32 19.17
C TRP A 128 -9.16 -1.29 17.99
N ARG A 129 -10.46 -1.14 18.28
CA ARG A 129 -11.51 -1.22 17.26
C ARG A 129 -12.54 -0.09 17.36
N VAL A 130 -12.81 0.56 16.23
CA VAL A 130 -13.91 1.54 16.09
C VAL A 130 -15.25 0.80 16.17
N GLY A 131 -16.11 1.25 17.07
CA GLY A 131 -17.43 0.64 17.33
C GLY A 131 -17.34 -0.81 17.82
N GLY A 132 -16.16 -1.27 18.26
CA GLY A 132 -15.90 -2.69 18.58
C GLY A 132 -15.77 -3.61 17.35
N VAL A 133 -15.79 -3.08 16.14
CA VAL A 133 -15.81 -3.87 14.88
C VAL A 133 -14.49 -3.76 14.14
N LEU A 134 -14.09 -2.56 13.71
CA LEU A 134 -13.04 -2.37 12.71
C LEU A 134 -11.71 -1.89 13.32
N ALA A 135 -10.60 -2.51 12.94
CA ALA A 135 -9.26 -2.24 13.50
C ALA A 135 -8.49 -1.11 12.78
N VAL A 136 -9.16 -0.36 11.91
CA VAL A 136 -8.64 0.84 11.24
C VAL A 136 -9.62 2.00 11.45
N SER A 137 -9.10 3.22 11.54
CA SER A 137 -9.90 4.44 11.73
C SER A 137 -10.25 5.13 10.41
N ARG A 138 -9.58 4.75 9.32
CA ARG A 138 -9.86 5.23 7.96
C ARG A 138 -9.91 4.09 6.97
N ALA A 139 -10.90 4.12 6.08
CA ALA A 139 -11.09 3.14 5.02
C ALA A 139 -12.13 3.62 3.98
N PHE A 140 -11.95 3.20 2.73
CA PHE A 140 -13.03 3.19 1.74
C PHE A 140 -14.09 2.16 2.11
N GLY A 141 -15.34 2.38 1.70
CA GLY A 141 -16.44 1.47 2.05
C GLY A 141 -16.98 1.72 3.47
N ASP A 142 -17.14 0.66 4.26
CA ASP A 142 -17.58 0.70 5.68
C ASP A 142 -18.77 1.61 5.99
N LYS A 143 -19.78 1.61 5.11
CA LYS A 143 -20.94 2.50 5.20
C LYS A 143 -21.59 2.52 6.58
N VAL A 144 -21.65 1.37 7.26
CA VAL A 144 -22.28 1.21 8.58
C VAL A 144 -21.50 1.92 9.69
N LEU A 145 -20.19 2.10 9.54
CA LEU A 145 -19.32 2.76 10.51
C LEU A 145 -19.05 4.22 10.16
N LYS A 146 -19.64 4.75 9.09
CA LYS A 146 -19.63 6.19 8.81
C LYS A 146 -20.56 6.91 9.80
N PRO A 147 -20.14 8.03 10.42
CA PRO A 147 -19.00 8.87 10.06
C PRO A 147 -17.68 8.57 10.80
N PHE A 148 -17.65 7.57 11.69
CA PHE A 148 -16.51 7.32 12.59
C PHE A 148 -15.26 6.82 11.86
N VAL A 149 -15.45 5.94 10.88
CA VAL A 149 -14.38 5.53 9.95
C VAL A 149 -14.42 6.46 8.76
N VAL A 150 -13.42 7.31 8.50
CA VAL A 150 -13.46 8.26 7.35
C VAL A 150 -12.77 7.69 6.12
N ALA A 151 -13.02 8.25 4.94
CA ALA A 151 -12.32 7.88 3.70
C ALA A 151 -11.32 8.97 3.25
N GLU A 152 -11.12 10.00 4.08
CA GLU A 152 -10.19 11.08 3.81
C GLU A 152 -8.74 10.58 3.94
N PRO A 153 -7.93 10.61 2.86
CA PRO A 153 -6.56 10.13 2.92
C PRO A 153 -5.68 11.05 3.76
N GLU A 154 -4.50 10.56 4.09
CA GLU A 154 -3.37 11.41 4.49
C GLU A 154 -2.43 11.48 3.28
N ILE A 155 -2.11 12.68 2.83
CA ILE A 155 -1.28 12.92 1.65
C ILE A 155 0.03 13.53 2.11
N GLN A 156 1.13 12.91 1.71
CA GLN A 156 2.50 13.40 1.89
C GLN A 156 3.16 13.43 0.52
N GLU A 157 4.17 14.27 0.36
CA GLU A 157 4.91 14.29 -0.89
C GLU A 157 6.40 14.47 -0.74
N GLU A 158 7.13 13.98 -1.73
CA GLU A 158 8.53 13.67 -1.58
C GLU A 158 9.30 13.87 -2.88
N GLU A 159 10.39 14.62 -2.83
CA GLU A 159 11.36 14.60 -3.94
C GLU A 159 12.15 13.31 -3.85
N ILE A 160 12.21 12.52 -4.91
CA ILE A 160 12.98 11.28 -4.96
C ILE A 160 14.44 11.63 -5.29
N ASP A 161 15.23 11.91 -4.25
CA ASP A 161 16.67 12.18 -4.33
C ASP A 161 17.44 11.28 -3.35
N GLY A 162 18.37 10.47 -3.84
CA GLY A 162 19.09 9.49 -3.02
C GLY A 162 18.21 8.37 -2.42
N VAL A 163 17.06 8.08 -3.04
CA VAL A 163 16.18 6.97 -2.67
C VAL A 163 16.47 5.78 -3.57
N ASP A 164 16.93 4.68 -2.99
CA ASP A 164 17.18 3.44 -3.74
C ASP A 164 15.87 2.72 -4.10
N PHE A 165 14.92 2.66 -3.16
CA PHE A 165 13.66 1.95 -3.35
C PHE A 165 12.53 2.42 -2.43
N ILE A 166 11.30 2.09 -2.84
CA ILE A 166 10.06 2.25 -2.06
C ILE A 166 9.42 0.87 -1.88
N ILE A 167 8.94 0.58 -0.66
CA ILE A 167 8.18 -0.64 -0.34
C ILE A 167 6.75 -0.24 0.05
N ILE A 168 5.77 -0.79 -0.65
CA ILE A 168 4.34 -0.60 -0.37
C ILE A 168 3.76 -1.97 -0.07
N ALA A 169 3.18 -2.19 1.10
CA ALA A 169 2.65 -3.50 1.46
C ALA A 169 1.43 -3.44 2.39
N SER A 170 0.65 -4.51 2.42
CA SER A 170 -0.45 -4.71 3.37
C SER A 170 0.07 -5.02 4.77
N ASP A 171 -0.80 -4.96 5.77
CA ASP A 171 -0.40 -5.17 7.16
C ASP A 171 0.06 -6.62 7.42
N GLY A 172 -0.31 -7.57 6.57
CA GLY A 172 0.19 -8.93 6.58
C GLY A 172 1.72 -9.03 6.50
N LEU A 173 2.40 -8.01 5.95
CA LEU A 173 3.85 -7.85 6.00
C LEU A 173 4.28 -7.07 7.25
N TRP A 174 3.73 -5.86 7.44
CA TRP A 174 4.20 -4.91 8.46
C TRP A 174 3.93 -5.36 9.90
N ASN A 175 2.95 -6.24 10.12
CA ASN A 175 2.66 -6.82 11.43
C ASN A 175 3.78 -7.76 11.93
N VAL A 176 4.67 -8.23 11.04
CA VAL A 176 5.73 -9.22 11.38
C VAL A 176 7.14 -8.81 10.94
N ILE A 177 7.27 -7.81 10.07
CA ILE A 177 8.54 -7.25 9.61
C ILE A 177 8.59 -5.76 9.93
N SER A 178 9.62 -5.34 10.66
CA SER A 178 9.87 -3.91 10.91
C SER A 178 10.47 -3.23 9.69
N ASN A 179 10.32 -1.90 9.57
CA ASN A 179 10.90 -1.14 8.45
C ASN A 179 12.41 -1.38 8.29
N LYS A 180 13.15 -1.48 9.40
CA LYS A 180 14.60 -1.75 9.39
C LYS A 180 14.91 -3.13 8.83
N ASP A 181 14.14 -4.14 9.23
CA ASP A 181 14.31 -5.50 8.71
C ASP A 181 13.94 -5.56 7.23
N ALA A 182 12.86 -4.89 6.82
CA ALA A 182 12.43 -4.83 5.42
C ALA A 182 13.54 -4.26 4.53
N VAL A 183 14.15 -3.14 4.92
CA VAL A 183 15.31 -2.53 4.23
C VAL A 183 16.48 -3.52 4.17
N ALA A 184 16.87 -4.11 5.31
CA ALA A 184 17.99 -5.04 5.37
C ALA A 184 17.78 -6.30 4.50
N LEU A 185 16.53 -6.72 4.27
CA LEU A 185 16.19 -7.88 3.45
C LEU A 185 16.33 -7.62 1.95
N VAL A 186 16.21 -6.36 1.49
CA VAL A 186 16.10 -6.04 0.06
C VAL A 186 17.15 -5.06 -0.46
N GLN A 187 17.90 -4.38 0.41
CA GLN A 187 18.90 -3.38 0.00
C GLN A 187 19.96 -3.92 -0.97
N ASP A 188 20.26 -5.22 -0.92
CA ASP A 188 21.27 -5.88 -1.76
C ASP A 188 20.64 -6.66 -2.94
N ILE A 189 19.33 -6.51 -3.19
CA ILE A 189 18.61 -7.20 -4.25
C ILE A 189 18.36 -6.23 -5.39
N GLU A 190 18.97 -6.44 -6.55
CA GLU A 190 18.80 -5.56 -7.74
C GLU A 190 17.48 -5.81 -8.51
N ASP A 191 16.86 -6.97 -8.34
CA ASP A 191 15.61 -7.31 -9.02
C ASP A 191 14.40 -7.04 -8.11
N ALA A 192 13.57 -6.08 -8.51
CA ALA A 192 12.43 -5.64 -7.72
C ALA A 192 11.37 -6.75 -7.50
N GLU A 193 11.20 -7.68 -8.45
CA GLU A 193 10.28 -8.82 -8.28
C GLU A 193 10.83 -9.76 -7.21
N GLU A 194 12.13 -10.09 -7.27
CA GLU A 194 12.82 -10.89 -6.26
C GLU A 194 12.77 -10.22 -4.88
N ALA A 195 12.96 -8.90 -4.80
CA ALA A 195 12.84 -8.15 -3.55
C ALA A 195 11.44 -8.28 -2.94
N SER A 196 10.39 -8.09 -3.75
CA SER A 196 8.99 -8.24 -3.30
C SER A 196 8.70 -9.67 -2.83
N ARG A 197 9.22 -10.67 -3.54
CA ARG A 197 9.04 -12.09 -3.20
C ARG A 197 9.77 -12.45 -1.90
N LYS A 198 10.99 -11.92 -1.71
CA LYS A 198 11.79 -12.13 -0.50
C LYS A 198 11.05 -11.62 0.74
N LEU A 199 10.44 -10.44 0.66
CA LEU A 199 9.67 -9.85 1.74
C LEU A 199 8.44 -10.69 2.12
N ILE A 200 7.66 -11.17 1.14
CA ILE A 200 6.50 -12.04 1.41
C ILE A 200 6.91 -13.36 2.03
N GLN A 201 7.97 -13.99 1.50
CA GLN A 201 8.49 -15.24 2.04
C GLN A 201 8.95 -15.08 3.49
N GLU A 202 9.65 -14.00 3.80
CA GLU A 202 10.09 -13.69 5.16
C GLU A 202 8.90 -13.43 6.09
N ALA A 203 7.89 -12.66 5.64
CA ALA A 203 6.71 -12.36 6.45
C ALA A 203 5.95 -13.64 6.80
N PHE A 204 5.78 -14.53 5.83
CA PHE A 204 5.16 -15.83 6.06
C PHE A 204 6.00 -16.72 7.00
N ALA A 205 7.33 -16.75 6.84
CA ALA A 205 8.24 -17.50 7.70
C ALA A 205 8.24 -16.99 9.15
N ARG A 206 8.07 -15.67 9.34
CA ARG A 206 7.88 -15.04 10.66
C ARG A 206 6.49 -15.25 11.26
N GLY A 207 5.64 -15.99 10.57
CA GLY A 207 4.38 -16.49 11.11
C GLY A 207 3.15 -15.67 10.73
N SER A 208 3.25 -14.74 9.76
CA SER A 208 2.09 -14.00 9.27
C SER A 208 0.92 -14.95 8.97
N SER A 209 -0.25 -14.57 9.45
CA SER A 209 -1.50 -15.30 9.27
C SER A 209 -2.47 -14.57 8.33
N ASP A 210 -2.02 -13.51 7.68
CA ASP A 210 -2.85 -12.67 6.82
C ASP A 210 -2.65 -12.93 5.32
N ASN A 211 -3.45 -12.25 4.49
CA ASN A 211 -3.04 -11.96 3.12
C ASN A 211 -1.79 -11.07 3.16
N ILE A 212 -0.86 -11.32 2.26
CA ILE A 212 0.41 -10.58 2.20
C ILE A 212 0.56 -10.09 0.78
N THR A 213 0.61 -8.78 0.58
CA THR A 213 0.83 -8.15 -0.72
C THR A 213 1.88 -7.09 -0.60
N CYS A 214 2.85 -7.07 -1.52
CA CYS A 214 3.98 -6.17 -1.50
C CYS A 214 4.29 -5.70 -2.92
N VAL A 215 4.55 -4.40 -3.08
CA VAL A 215 5.10 -3.78 -4.27
C VAL A 215 6.42 -3.12 -3.88
N VAL A 216 7.47 -3.38 -4.64
CA VAL A 216 8.79 -2.75 -4.51
C VAL A 216 9.04 -1.95 -5.78
N VAL A 217 9.42 -0.69 -5.64
CA VAL A 217 9.86 0.19 -6.75
C VAL A 217 11.31 0.54 -6.50
N GLN A 218 12.20 0.27 -7.45
CA GLN A 218 13.63 0.55 -7.35
C GLN A 218 14.03 1.61 -8.37
N PHE A 219 14.79 2.60 -7.94
CA PHE A 219 15.22 3.69 -8.80
C PHE A 219 16.64 3.41 -9.29
N ASP A 220 16.84 3.50 -10.61
CA ASP A 220 18.18 3.51 -11.18
C ASP A 220 18.79 4.89 -10.92
N ILE A 221 19.64 4.98 -9.91
CA ILE A 221 20.47 6.16 -9.68
C ILE A 221 21.62 6.10 -10.69
N SER A 222 21.35 6.41 -11.96
CA SER A 222 22.40 6.68 -12.91
C SER A 222 23.01 8.05 -12.58
N GLU A 223 24.26 8.07 -12.12
CA GLU A 223 25.12 9.27 -12.09
C GLU A 223 25.24 9.93 -13.48
#